data_AF-A0A0M8XI92-F1
#
_entry.id   AF-A0A0M8XI92-F1
#
_cell.length_a   1.000
_cell.length_b   1.000
_cell.length_c   1.000
_cell.angle_alpha   90.00
_cell.angle_beta   90.00
_cell.angle_gamma   90.00
#
_symmetry.space_group_name_H-M   'P 1'
#
loop_
_entity.id
_entity.type
_entity.pdbx_description
1 polymer ?
#
loop_
_entity_poly.entity_id
_entity_poly.type
_entity_poly.pdbx_seq_one_letter_code
_entity_poly.pdbx_strand_id
1 'polypeptide(L)'
;TDWSLVEVLVGGGSLERVDVVQPALFAVMVALAELWRAHGVEPDAVVGHSQGEIAAAYVAGALSLDDAAKVVALRSKALVALADQGGMVSVGLGHEQAAEFVARWDGRLTVAVVNAPGSVVVSGDLDALDE
;
A
#
# COMPACT_ATOMS: atom_id res chain seq x y z
N THR A 1 -2.68 -0.40 19.80
CA THR A 1 -3.25 -1.43 18.92
C THR A 1 -3.54 -2.66 19.75
N ASP A 2 -4.36 -3.58 19.25
CA ASP A 2 -4.66 -4.88 19.87
C ASP A 2 -3.59 -5.96 19.55
N TRP A 3 -2.53 -5.58 18.84
CA TRP A 3 -1.46 -6.46 18.37
C TRP A 3 -0.06 -5.87 18.61
N SER A 4 0.96 -6.73 18.61
CA SER A 4 2.38 -6.40 18.80
C SER A 4 3.15 -6.51 17.48
N LEU A 5 3.90 -5.45 17.12
CA LEU A 5 4.74 -5.44 15.92
C LEU A 5 5.82 -6.52 15.95
N VAL A 6 6.44 -6.74 17.11
CA VAL A 6 7.49 -7.75 17.26
C VAL A 6 6.91 -9.15 17.04
N GLU A 7 5.76 -9.45 17.63
CA GLU A 7 5.11 -10.76 17.42
C GLU A 7 4.73 -11.00 15.96
N VAL A 8 4.27 -9.96 15.25
CA VAL A 8 3.97 -10.05 13.81
C VAL A 8 5.24 -10.32 12.98
N LEU A 9 6.35 -9.65 13.29
CA LEU A 9 7.58 -9.77 12.49
C LEU A 9 8.43 -11.01 12.80
N VAL A 10 8.47 -11.44 14.06
CA VAL A 10 9.36 -12.53 14.50
C VAL A 10 8.65 -13.70 15.20
N GLY A 11 7.42 -13.48 15.69
CA GLY A 11 6.63 -14.48 16.43
C GLY A 11 5.65 -15.28 15.57
N GLY A 12 5.56 -15.00 14.27
CA GLY A 12 4.62 -15.66 13.37
C GLY A 12 3.19 -15.13 13.44
N GLY A 13 3.00 -13.88 13.89
CA GLY A 13 1.69 -13.22 13.86
C GLY A 13 1.11 -13.07 12.45
N SER A 14 -0.22 -13.01 12.33
CA SER A 14 -0.92 -12.89 11.05
C SER A 14 -0.72 -11.51 10.39
N LEU A 15 -0.62 -11.50 9.06
CA LEU A 15 -0.57 -10.31 8.20
C LEU A 15 -1.84 -10.15 7.35
N GLU A 16 -2.90 -10.92 7.61
CA GLU A 16 -4.12 -10.88 6.78
C GLU A 16 -4.92 -9.58 6.96
N ARG A 17 -4.88 -9.00 8.15
CA ARG A 17 -5.60 -7.77 8.49
C ARG A 17 -4.89 -6.54 7.91
N VAL A 18 -5.64 -5.70 7.18
CA VAL A 18 -5.10 -4.45 6.59
C VAL A 18 -4.52 -3.49 7.64
N ASP A 19 -5.15 -3.44 8.83
CA ASP A 19 -4.70 -2.63 9.97
C ASP A 19 -3.51 -3.21 10.73
N VAL A 20 -3.05 -4.40 10.34
CA VAL A 20 -1.80 -5.01 10.80
C VAL A 20 -0.71 -4.90 9.73
N VAL A 21 -1.00 -5.30 8.49
CA VAL A 21 0.01 -5.38 7.43
C VAL A 21 0.55 -4.00 7.03
N GLN A 22 -0.28 -2.96 6.97
CA GLN A 22 0.19 -1.63 6.57
C GLN A 22 1.18 -1.03 7.59
N PRO A 23 0.86 -0.96 8.90
CA PRO A 23 1.83 -0.46 9.87
C PRO A 23 3.07 -1.34 10.01
N ALA A 24 2.93 -2.67 9.88
CA ALA A 24 4.08 -3.57 9.91
C ALA A 24 5.01 -3.35 8.71
N LEU A 25 4.46 -3.23 7.49
CA LEU A 25 5.25 -2.96 6.30
C LEU A 25 5.89 -1.57 6.34
N PHE A 26 5.18 -0.55 6.88
CA PHE A 26 5.77 0.76 7.15
C PHE A 26 7.02 0.65 8.04
N ALA A 27 6.92 -0.06 9.16
CA ALA A 27 8.05 -0.24 10.08
C ALA A 27 9.25 -0.93 9.40
N VAL A 28 8.98 -1.97 8.58
CA VAL A 28 10.02 -2.67 7.81
C VAL A 28 10.67 -1.74 6.79
N MET A 29 9.89 -0.99 6.00
CA MET A 29 10.43 -0.05 5.01
C MET A 29 11.31 1.03 5.65
N VAL A 30 10.85 1.60 6.77
CA VAL A 30 11.61 2.59 7.54
C VAL A 30 12.91 1.99 8.10
N ALA A 31 12.85 0.81 8.71
CA ALA A 31 14.02 0.14 9.25
C ALA A 31 15.05 -0.21 8.16
N LEU A 32 14.59 -0.62 6.97
CA LEU A 32 15.47 -0.88 5.82
C LEU A 32 16.11 0.42 5.30
N ALA A 33 15.37 1.54 5.25
CA ALA A 33 15.94 2.82 4.87
C ALA A 33 17.03 3.28 5.86
N GLU A 34 16.78 3.14 7.16
CA GLU A 34 17.79 3.42 8.19
C GLU A 34 18.99 2.46 8.12
N LEU A 35 18.77 1.20 7.75
CA LEU A 35 19.85 0.24 7.51
C LEU A 35 20.75 0.69 6.35
N TRP A 36 20.18 1.17 5.25
CA TRP A 36 20.94 1.72 4.13
C TRP A 36 21.75 2.96 4.53
N ARG A 37 21.15 3.88 5.30
CA ARG A 37 21.85 5.06 5.84
C ARG A 37 23.01 4.69 6.76
N ALA A 38 22.82 3.69 7.61
CA ALA A 38 23.88 3.17 8.48
C ALA A 38 25.08 2.61 7.69
N HIS A 39 24.89 2.27 6.41
CA HIS A 39 25.94 1.86 5.48
C HIS A 39 26.40 2.99 4.54
N GLY A 40 26.04 4.24 4.85
CA GLY A 40 26.45 5.43 4.09
C GLY A 40 25.70 5.66 2.79
N VAL A 41 24.57 4.98 2.57
CA VAL A 41 23.71 5.19 1.40
C VAL A 41 22.60 6.16 1.78
N GLU A 42 22.74 7.41 1.35
CA GLU A 42 21.72 8.45 1.52
C GLU A 42 20.87 8.60 0.26
N PRO A 43 19.53 8.65 0.37
CA PRO A 43 18.67 8.85 -0.78
C PRO A 43 18.64 10.34 -1.18
N ASP A 44 19.02 10.63 -2.43
CA ASP A 44 18.81 11.96 -3.03
C ASP A 44 17.32 12.24 -3.35
N ALA A 45 16.54 11.16 -3.54
CA ALA A 45 15.11 11.21 -3.80
C ALA A 45 14.42 9.96 -3.26
N VAL A 46 13.12 10.10 -2.96
CA VAL A 46 12.25 9.00 -2.56
C VAL A 46 10.97 9.02 -3.39
N VAL A 47 10.42 7.84 -3.64
CA VAL A 47 9.12 7.66 -4.29
C VAL A 47 8.35 6.63 -3.47
N GLY A 48 7.13 6.96 -3.10
CA GLY A 48 6.21 6.05 -2.44
C GLY A 48 5.11 5.60 -3.38
N HIS A 49 4.54 4.43 -3.11
CA HIS A 49 3.41 3.90 -3.85
C HIS A 49 2.23 3.68 -2.90
N SER A 50 1.16 4.47 -3.03
CA SER A 50 -0.01 4.41 -2.14
C SER A 50 0.42 4.50 -0.67
N GLN A 51 0.23 3.45 0.15
CA GLN A 51 0.69 3.46 1.54
C GLN A 51 2.20 3.68 1.70
N GLY A 52 2.99 3.35 0.69
CA GLY A 52 4.44 3.54 0.69
C GLY A 52 4.86 5.01 0.74
N GLU A 53 3.97 5.93 0.35
CA GLU A 53 4.22 7.38 0.48
C GLU A 53 4.41 7.82 1.92
N ILE A 54 3.81 7.10 2.88
CA ILE A 54 3.96 7.43 4.31
C ILE A 54 5.39 7.15 4.77
N ALA A 55 5.97 6.01 4.35
CA ALA A 55 7.36 5.69 4.61
C ALA A 55 8.30 6.64 3.87
N ALA A 56 8.04 6.93 2.59
CA ALA A 56 8.83 7.87 1.81
C ALA A 56 8.84 9.27 2.45
N ALA A 57 7.69 9.78 2.88
CA ALA A 57 7.58 11.08 3.55
C ALA A 57 8.36 11.14 4.87
N TYR A 58 8.36 10.06 5.66
CA TYR A 58 9.24 9.95 6.84
C TYR A 58 10.72 9.94 6.44
N VAL A 59 11.13 9.11 5.48
CA VAL A 59 12.53 8.97 5.06
C VAL A 59 13.06 10.30 4.50
N ALA A 60 12.23 11.05 3.76
CA ALA A 60 12.56 12.40 3.27
C ALA A 60 12.59 13.48 4.37
N GLY A 61 12.21 13.16 5.61
CA GLY A 61 12.13 14.12 6.71
C GLY A 61 10.91 15.05 6.66
N ALA A 62 9.92 14.78 5.81
CA ALA A 62 8.68 15.56 5.72
C ALA A 62 7.69 15.25 6.85
N LEU A 63 7.77 14.04 7.43
CA LEU A 63 7.01 13.63 8.61
C LEU A 63 7.95 13.17 9.72
N SER A 64 7.59 13.48 10.97
CA SER A 64 8.20 12.83 12.14
C SER A 64 7.83 11.34 12.17
N LEU A 65 8.58 10.53 12.90
CA LEU A 65 8.25 9.11 13.07
C LEU A 65 6.86 8.94 13.71
N ASP A 66 6.54 9.74 14.72
CA ASP A 66 5.27 9.70 15.44
C ASP A 66 4.09 10.06 14.51
N ASP A 67 4.25 11.09 13.68
CA ASP A 67 3.22 11.48 12.71
C ASP A 67 3.04 10.43 11.63
N ALA A 68 4.13 9.90 11.06
CA ALA A 68 4.05 8.86 10.05
C ALA A 68 3.41 7.58 10.60
N ALA A 69 3.78 7.16 11.82
CA ALA A 69 3.16 6.03 12.52
C ALA A 69 1.66 6.27 12.79
N LYS A 70 1.29 7.48 13.18
CA LYS A 70 -0.12 7.86 13.37
C LYS A 70 -0.91 7.83 12.06
N VAL A 71 -0.34 8.34 10.97
CA VAL A 71 -0.97 8.32 9.64
C VAL A 71 -1.20 6.89 9.18
N VAL A 72 -0.18 6.03 9.21
CA VAL A 72 -0.35 4.63 8.75
C VAL A 72 -1.33 3.86 9.61
N ALA A 73 -1.32 4.04 10.92
CA ALA A 73 -2.23 3.33 11.83
C ALA A 73 -3.69 3.79 11.69
N LEU A 74 -3.94 5.09 11.55
CA LEU A 74 -5.31 5.61 11.40
C LEU A 74 -5.85 5.33 10.00
N ARG A 75 -5.02 5.46 8.95
CA ARG A 75 -5.40 5.12 7.58
C ARG A 75 -5.79 3.65 7.46
N SER A 76 -4.94 2.75 7.96
CA SER A 76 -5.20 1.31 7.87
C SER A 76 -6.44 0.90 8.68
N LYS A 77 -6.66 1.51 9.85
CA LYS A 77 -7.89 1.32 10.63
C LYS A 77 -9.15 1.81 9.90
N ALA A 78 -9.07 2.94 9.20
CA ALA A 78 -10.20 3.43 8.39
C ALA A 78 -10.53 2.47 7.24
N LEU A 79 -9.51 1.85 6.63
CA LEU A 79 -9.69 0.88 5.55
C LEU A 79 -10.33 -0.44 6.00
N VAL A 80 -10.30 -0.79 7.28
CA VAL A 80 -11.00 -1.98 7.81
C VAL A 80 -12.51 -1.90 7.52
N ALA A 81 -13.09 -0.69 7.52
CA ALA A 81 -14.51 -0.51 7.22
C ALA A 81 -14.87 -0.81 5.76
N LEU A 82 -13.89 -0.95 4.87
CA LEU A 82 -14.05 -1.31 3.45
C LEU A 82 -13.67 -2.77 3.17
N ALA A 83 -13.20 -3.51 4.18
CA ALA A 83 -12.86 -4.91 4.01
C ALA A 83 -14.07 -5.68 3.45
N ASP A 84 -13.78 -6.59 2.52
CA ASP A 84 -14.75 -7.46 1.84
C ASP A 84 -15.85 -6.75 1.03
N GLN A 85 -15.76 -5.43 0.82
CA GLN A 85 -16.70 -4.66 -0.02
C GLN A 85 -16.18 -4.39 -1.44
N GLY A 86 -14.91 -4.68 -1.69
CA GLY A 86 -14.28 -4.49 -2.99
C GLY A 86 -12.92 -5.17 -3.04
N GLY A 87 -12.38 -5.30 -4.25
CA GLY A 87 -11.10 -5.96 -4.49
C GLY A 87 -10.17 -5.13 -5.35
N MET A 88 -8.98 -5.69 -5.58
CA MET A 88 -8.00 -5.16 -6.51
C MET A 88 -7.32 -6.31 -7.26
N VAL A 89 -7.07 -6.14 -8.56
CA VAL A 89 -6.40 -7.13 -9.40
C VAL A 89 -5.32 -6.50 -10.27
N SER A 90 -4.16 -7.14 -10.35
CA SER A 90 -3.09 -6.72 -11.26
C SER A 90 -3.38 -7.25 -12.67
N VAL A 91 -3.34 -6.36 -13.66
CA VAL A 91 -3.68 -6.65 -15.05
C VAL A 91 -2.51 -6.31 -15.96
N GLY A 92 -2.12 -7.26 -16.81
CA GLY A 92 -1.04 -7.11 -17.80
C GLY A 92 -1.46 -6.32 -19.05
N LEU A 93 -2.06 -5.14 -18.84
CA LEU A 93 -2.50 -4.23 -19.90
C LEU A 93 -1.91 -2.84 -19.68
N GLY A 94 -1.80 -2.06 -20.76
CA GLY A 94 -1.53 -0.64 -20.65
C GLY A 94 -2.73 0.16 -20.15
N HIS A 95 -2.49 1.38 -19.68
CA HIS A 95 -3.54 2.24 -19.10
C HIS A 95 -4.75 2.43 -20.02
N GLU A 96 -4.53 2.80 -21.28
CA GLU A 96 -5.62 3.06 -22.24
C GLU A 96 -6.44 1.80 -22.52
N GLN A 97 -5.78 0.66 -22.75
CA GLN A 97 -6.43 -0.62 -22.98
C GLN A 97 -7.23 -1.08 -21.76
N ALA A 98 -6.67 -0.92 -20.57
CA ALA A 98 -7.37 -1.25 -19.34
C ALA A 98 -8.56 -0.32 -19.11
N ALA A 99 -8.43 0.98 -19.37
CA ALA A 99 -9.51 1.96 -19.24
C ALA A 99 -10.69 1.65 -20.18
N GLU A 100 -10.39 1.32 -21.45
CA GLU A 100 -11.41 0.87 -22.41
C GLU A 100 -12.06 -0.44 -21.97
N PHE A 101 -11.26 -1.40 -21.49
CA PHE A 101 -11.75 -2.69 -21.03
C PHE A 101 -12.69 -2.57 -19.83
N VAL A 102 -12.33 -1.77 -18.82
CA VAL A 102 -13.15 -1.62 -17.60
C VAL A 102 -14.41 -0.77 -17.80
N ALA A 103 -14.51 -0.01 -18.89
CA ALA A 103 -15.66 0.84 -19.18
C ALA A 103 -16.99 0.05 -19.30
N ARG A 104 -16.93 -1.25 -19.64
CA ARG A 104 -18.12 -2.10 -19.75
C ARG A 104 -18.86 -2.34 -18.43
N TRP A 105 -18.22 -2.06 -17.28
CA TRP A 105 -18.83 -2.20 -15.95
C TRP A 105 -19.35 -0.87 -15.38
N ASP A 106 -19.53 0.17 -16.20
CA ASP A 106 -20.23 1.43 -15.86
C ASP A 106 -19.79 2.06 -14.52
N GLY A 107 -18.47 2.15 -14.31
CA GLY A 107 -17.87 2.75 -13.11
C GLY A 107 -17.70 1.82 -11.91
N ARG A 108 -18.19 0.57 -11.98
CA ARG A 108 -17.98 -0.43 -10.91
C ARG A 108 -16.54 -0.92 -10.82
N LEU A 109 -15.79 -0.83 -11.92
CA LEU A 109 -14.34 -1.05 -11.98
C LEU A 109 -13.63 0.22 -12.42
N THR A 110 -12.44 0.47 -11.85
CA THR A 110 -11.60 1.62 -12.18
C THR A 110 -10.13 1.20 -12.23
N VAL A 111 -9.35 1.80 -13.13
CA VAL A 111 -7.88 1.69 -13.10
C VAL A 111 -7.35 2.46 -11.89
N ALA A 112 -6.94 1.75 -10.85
CA ALA A 112 -6.48 2.30 -9.58
C ALA A 112 -5.01 2.73 -9.61
N VAL A 113 -4.20 2.01 -10.39
CA VAL A 113 -2.75 2.18 -10.43
C VAL A 113 -2.22 1.92 -11.84
N VAL A 114 -1.25 2.72 -12.29
CA VAL A 114 -0.45 2.43 -13.48
C VAL A 114 1.00 2.21 -13.03
N ASN A 115 1.41 0.94 -12.90
CA ASN A 115 2.74 0.56 -12.42
C ASN A 115 3.79 0.65 -13.55
N ALA A 116 3.40 0.30 -14.76
CA ALA A 116 4.26 0.27 -15.94
C ALA A 116 3.42 0.41 -17.23
N PRO A 117 4.04 0.66 -18.40
CA PRO A 117 3.32 0.78 -19.68
C PRO A 117 2.41 -0.40 -20.05
N GLY A 118 2.66 -1.60 -19.50
CA GLY A 118 1.85 -2.80 -19.68
C GLY A 118 1.41 -3.46 -18.37
N SER A 119 1.38 -2.70 -17.26
CA SER A 119 0.94 -3.23 -15.96
C SER A 119 0.16 -2.17 -15.19
N VAL A 120 -1.09 -2.49 -14.91
CA VAL A 120 -2.00 -1.67 -14.11
C VAL A 120 -2.61 -2.49 -12.98
N VAL A 121 -3.21 -1.81 -12.00
CA VAL A 121 -4.12 -2.42 -11.04
C VAL A 121 -5.52 -1.88 -11.28
N VAL A 122 -6.49 -2.76 -11.36
CA VAL A 122 -7.92 -2.42 -11.41
C VAL A 122 -8.51 -2.66 -10.02
N SER A 123 -9.39 -1.78 -9.55
CA SER A 123 -10.12 -1.92 -8.29
C SER A 123 -11.61 -1.70 -8.50
N GLY A 124 -12.44 -2.34 -7.68
CA GLY A 124 -13.88 -2.18 -7.77
C GLY A 124 -14.65 -3.25 -7.01
N ASP A 125 -15.91 -3.42 -7.40
CA ASP A 125 -16.82 -4.43 -6.85
C ASP A 125 -16.28 -5.85 -7.08
N LEU A 126 -16.44 -6.73 -6.09
CA LEU A 126 -15.90 -8.10 -6.14
C LEU A 126 -16.48 -8.93 -7.29
N ASP A 127 -17.80 -8.89 -7.50
CA ASP A 127 -18.46 -9.65 -8.56
C ASP A 127 -18.09 -9.15 -9.97
N ALA A 128 -17.77 -7.85 -10.12
CA ALA A 128 -17.26 -7.32 -11.38
C ALA A 128 -15.80 -7.71 -11.61
N LEU A 129 -14.99 -7.87 -10.55
CA LEU A 129 -13.60 -8.33 -10.66
C LEU A 129 -13.47 -9.82 -10.99
N ASP A 130 -14.45 -10.63 -10.60
CA ASP A 130 -14.48 -12.08 -10.84
C ASP A 130 -14.83 -12.46 -12.30
N GLU A 131 -15.40 -11.53 -13.09
CA GLU A 131 -15.83 -11.71 -14.49
C GLU A 131 -14.72 -11.43 -15.53
#